data_AF-A0A419I9A3-F1
#
_entry.id   AF-A0A419I9A3-F1
#
_cell.length_a   1.000
_cell.length_b   1.000
_cell.length_c   1.000
_cell.angle_alpha   90.00
_cell.angle_beta   90.00
_cell.angle_gamma   90.00
#
_symmetry.space_group_name_H-M   'P 1'
#
loop_
_entity.id
_entity.type
_entity.pdbx_description
1 polymer ?
#
loop_
_entity_poly.entity_id
_entity_poly.type
_entity_poly.pdbx_seq_one_letter_code
_entity_poly.pdbx_strand_id
1 'polypeptide(L)'
;MRATLERGGWDYAHSGDRRIPGTSLDAIRWMHRHEIALDAGDIGDAKPPLDPAAFAPLHRVGLARMGMPLIDVADPTALAAACAEEGRSTFLFVAAP
;
A
#
# COMPACT_ATOMS: atom_id res chain seq x y z
N MET A 1 -15.38 9.02 1.26
CA MET A 1 -14.20 8.32 1.79
C MET A 1 -13.62 7.45 0.68
N ARG A 2 -12.34 7.61 0.35
CA ARG A 2 -11.65 6.83 -0.71
C ARG A 2 -10.60 5.94 -0.06
N ALA A 3 -10.41 4.75 -0.60
CA ALA A 3 -9.33 3.85 -0.21
C ALA A 3 -8.46 3.55 -1.43
N THR A 4 -7.17 3.30 -1.20
CA THR A 4 -6.26 2.74 -2.21
C THR A 4 -6.08 1.25 -1.95
N LEU A 5 -5.96 0.49 -3.03
CA LEU A 5 -5.58 -0.92 -2.99
C LEU A 5 -4.46 -1.15 -4.00
N GLU A 6 -3.28 -1.48 -3.50
CA GLU A 6 -2.07 -1.61 -4.30
C GLU A 6 -1.70 -3.09 -4.49
N ARG A 7 -1.43 -3.46 -5.75
CA ARG A 7 -0.79 -4.72 -6.11
C ARG A 7 0.55 -4.40 -6.75
N GLY A 8 1.63 -4.81 -6.12
CA GLY A 8 2.94 -4.83 -6.74
C GLY A 8 3.69 -6.15 -6.56
N GLY A 9 2.97 -7.24 -6.28
CA GLY A 9 3.48 -8.61 -6.41
C GLY A 9 4.55 -8.93 -5.38
N TRP A 10 4.39 -8.36 -4.19
CA TRP A 10 5.36 -8.54 -3.11
C TRP A 10 5.31 -9.95 -2.57
N ASP A 11 6.49 -10.44 -2.22
CA ASP A 11 6.66 -11.72 -1.54
C ASP A 11 7.59 -11.52 -0.33
N TYR A 12 7.10 -10.73 0.63
CA TYR A 12 7.90 -10.32 1.79
C TYR A 12 8.39 -11.54 2.58
N ALA A 13 7.54 -12.53 2.78
CA ALA A 13 7.83 -13.74 3.56
C ALA A 13 9.02 -14.54 3.01
N HIS A 14 9.22 -14.51 1.69
CA HIS A 14 10.33 -15.23 1.04
C HIS A 14 11.47 -14.30 0.56
N SER A 15 11.44 -13.02 0.94
CA SER A 15 12.39 -12.03 0.43
C SER A 15 13.77 -12.07 1.08
N GLY A 16 13.89 -12.59 2.31
CA GLY A 16 15.16 -12.64 3.05
C GLY A 16 15.85 -11.27 3.11
N ASP A 17 17.11 -11.19 2.66
CA ASP A 17 17.89 -9.94 2.58
C ASP A 17 17.84 -9.25 1.21
N ARG A 18 16.97 -9.72 0.31
CA ARG A 18 16.80 -9.10 -1.01
C ARG A 18 16.24 -7.69 -0.86
N ARG A 19 16.60 -6.83 -1.82
CA ARG A 19 15.95 -5.54 -1.99
C ARG A 19 14.51 -5.75 -2.44
N ILE A 20 13.58 -5.06 -1.82
CA ILE A 20 12.16 -5.15 -2.13
C ILE A 20 11.61 -3.74 -2.41
N PRO A 21 10.70 -3.59 -3.39
CA PRO A 21 10.04 -2.32 -3.64
C PRO A 21 9.18 -1.93 -2.44
N GLY A 22 8.81 -0.65 -2.34
CA GLY A 22 7.90 -0.21 -1.31
C GLY A 22 7.45 1.24 -1.47
N THR A 23 6.48 1.61 -0.66
CA THR A 23 5.81 2.92 -0.69
C THR A 23 6.81 4.02 -0.34
N SER A 24 6.81 5.10 -1.13
CA SER A 24 7.69 6.26 -0.92
C SER A 24 7.01 7.35 -0.10
N LEU A 25 7.79 8.28 0.47
CA LEU A 25 7.22 9.45 1.14
C LEU A 25 6.37 10.31 0.18
N ASP A 26 6.72 10.35 -1.10
CA ASP A 26 5.95 11.10 -2.10
C ASP A 26 4.60 10.44 -2.40
N ALA A 27 4.53 9.11 -2.37
CA ALA A 27 3.26 8.39 -2.44
C ALA A 27 2.36 8.73 -1.24
N ILE A 28 2.92 8.76 -0.02
CA ILE A 28 2.17 9.19 1.18
C ILE A 28 1.68 10.63 1.07
N ARG A 29 2.52 11.55 0.57
CA ARG A 29 2.09 12.93 0.31
C ARG A 29 0.98 13.00 -0.73
N TRP A 30 1.03 12.14 -1.76
CA TRP A 30 -0.05 12.04 -2.74
C TRP A 30 -1.34 11.54 -2.09
N MET A 31 -1.29 10.48 -1.29
CA MET A 31 -2.45 9.93 -0.56
C MET A 31 -3.10 10.99 0.33
N HIS A 32 -2.29 11.77 1.07
CA HIS A 32 -2.78 12.89 1.88
C HIS A 32 -3.50 13.95 1.03
N ARG A 33 -2.93 14.37 -0.10
CA ARG A 33 -3.55 15.37 -0.99
C ARG A 33 -4.87 14.89 -1.62
N HIS A 34 -5.06 13.58 -1.72
CA HIS A 34 -6.26 12.97 -2.32
C HIS A 34 -7.26 12.46 -1.28
N GLU A 35 -7.04 12.79 0.00
CA GLU A 35 -7.92 12.40 1.11
C GLU A 35 -8.18 10.89 1.16
N ILE A 36 -7.13 10.11 0.87
CA ILE A 36 -7.17 8.66 1.02
C ILE A 36 -7.29 8.34 2.51
N ALA A 37 -8.32 7.58 2.84
CA ALA A 37 -8.73 7.33 4.21
C ALA A 37 -8.33 5.94 4.71
N LEU A 38 -7.85 5.06 3.82
CA LEU A 38 -7.32 3.74 4.10
C LEU A 38 -6.42 3.33 2.93
N ASP A 39 -5.32 2.67 3.25
CA ASP A 39 -4.47 2.02 2.25
C ASP A 39 -4.43 0.51 2.51
N ALA A 40 -4.58 -0.27 1.45
CA ALA A 40 -4.51 -1.72 1.47
C ALA A 40 -3.55 -2.17 0.38
N GLY A 41 -2.83 -3.27 0.60
CA GLY A 41 -2.02 -3.79 -0.49
C GLY A 41 -1.14 -4.95 -0.11
N ASP A 42 -0.52 -5.51 -1.14
CA ASP A 42 0.53 -6.51 -0.96
C ASP A 42 1.92 -5.86 -0.80
N ILE A 43 2.06 -4.54 -0.99
CA ILE A 43 3.31 -3.80 -0.79
C ILE A 43 3.26 -2.96 0.49
N GLY A 44 4.39 -2.91 1.19
CA GLY A 44 4.63 -2.04 2.34
C GLY A 44 5.85 -1.13 2.16
N ASP A 45 6.59 -0.90 3.22
CA ASP A 45 7.80 -0.06 3.17
C ASP A 45 8.98 -0.77 2.47
N ALA A 46 9.75 0.01 1.70
CA ALA A 46 10.89 -0.53 0.95
C ALA A 46 12.03 -1.02 1.86
N LYS A 47 12.68 -2.12 1.46
CA LYS A 47 13.93 -2.63 2.07
C LYS A 47 15.04 -2.66 1.01
N PRO A 48 16.18 -1.98 1.20
CA PRO A 48 16.40 -0.94 2.20
C PRO A 48 15.50 0.28 1.94
N PRO A 49 15.39 1.21 2.91
CA PRO A 49 14.65 2.44 2.73
C PRO A 49 15.07 3.21 1.48
N LEU A 50 14.09 3.76 0.74
CA LEU A 50 14.35 4.59 -0.44
C LEU A 50 15.07 5.90 -0.06
N ASP A 51 14.70 6.48 1.07
CA ASP A 51 15.38 7.60 1.71
C ASP A 51 15.76 7.19 3.16
N PRO A 52 17.06 7.08 3.49
CA PRO A 52 17.50 6.75 4.85
C PRO A 52 17.03 7.75 5.92
N ALA A 53 16.84 9.03 5.57
CA ALA A 53 16.36 10.05 6.51
C ALA A 53 14.84 9.98 6.75
N ALA A 54 14.11 9.33 5.84
CA ALA A 54 12.66 9.15 5.90
C ALA A 54 12.28 7.67 5.73
N PHE A 55 12.94 6.80 6.50
CA PHE A 55 12.65 5.37 6.46
C PHE A 55 11.20 5.06 6.89
N ALA A 56 10.68 3.95 6.38
CA ALA A 56 9.34 3.44 6.65
C ALA A 56 8.21 4.50 6.54
N PRO A 57 8.10 5.23 5.41
CA PRO A 57 7.11 6.30 5.27
C PRO A 57 5.65 5.83 5.40
N LEU A 58 5.30 4.62 4.96
CA LEU A 58 3.95 4.08 5.08
C LEU A 58 3.53 3.96 6.55
N HIS A 59 4.35 3.29 7.36
CA HIS A 59 4.06 3.09 8.78
C HIS A 59 4.29 4.36 9.62
N ARG A 60 5.36 5.11 9.36
CA ARG A 60 5.73 6.26 10.23
C ARG A 60 5.01 7.55 9.88
N VAL A 61 4.55 7.72 8.65
CA VAL A 61 3.84 8.93 8.23
C VAL A 61 2.38 8.63 7.92
N GLY A 62 2.10 7.64 7.07
CA GLY A 62 0.74 7.22 6.75
C GLY A 62 -0.04 6.78 8.00
N LEU A 63 0.40 5.68 8.63
CA LEU A 63 -0.26 5.18 9.83
C LEU A 63 -0.10 6.14 11.02
N ALA A 64 1.13 6.44 11.42
CA ALA A 64 1.36 7.11 12.70
C ALA A 64 1.05 8.63 12.73
N ARG A 65 1.18 9.35 11.60
CA ARG A 65 0.98 10.81 11.57
C ARG A 65 -0.30 11.25 10.89
N MET A 66 -0.72 10.57 9.83
CA MET A 66 -2.00 10.87 9.16
C MET A 66 -3.17 10.13 9.82
N GLY A 67 -2.90 9.10 10.64
CA GLY A 67 -3.95 8.25 11.19
C GLY A 67 -4.65 7.41 10.12
N MET A 68 -3.97 7.15 9.00
CA MET A 68 -4.50 6.35 7.89
C MET A 68 -4.41 4.86 8.25
N PRO A 69 -5.53 4.15 8.44
CA PRO A 69 -5.51 2.71 8.69
C PRO A 69 -4.89 1.97 7.51
N LEU A 70 -4.18 0.89 7.82
CA LEU A 70 -3.52 0.03 6.85
C LEU A 70 -4.11 -1.38 6.89
N ILE A 71 -4.29 -1.99 5.72
CA ILE A 71 -4.47 -3.44 5.58
C ILE A 71 -3.20 -3.99 4.93
N ASP A 72 -2.24 -4.34 5.77
CA ASP A 72 -0.95 -4.88 5.35
C ASP A 72 -1.07 -6.35 4.92
N VAL A 73 -0.23 -6.74 3.96
CA VAL A 73 -0.13 -8.12 3.45
C VAL A 73 -1.46 -8.64 2.90
N ALA A 74 -2.25 -7.76 2.26
CA ALA A 74 -3.43 -8.17 1.54
C ALA A 74 -3.03 -9.06 0.34
N ASP A 75 -3.91 -9.98 -0.07
CA ASP A 75 -3.77 -10.72 -1.32
C ASP A 75 -4.73 -10.14 -2.39
N PRO A 76 -4.27 -9.19 -3.21
CA PRO A 76 -5.07 -8.59 -4.26
C PRO A 76 -5.03 -9.38 -5.58
N THR A 77 -4.48 -10.60 -5.60
CA THR A 77 -4.21 -11.33 -6.86
C THR A 77 -5.47 -11.59 -7.65
N ALA A 78 -6.50 -12.17 -7.02
CA ALA A 78 -7.78 -12.46 -7.66
C ALA A 78 -8.52 -11.17 -8.06
N LEU A 79 -8.47 -10.14 -7.20
CA LEU A 79 -9.08 -8.84 -7.46
C LEU A 79 -8.45 -8.16 -8.69
N ALA A 80 -7.13 -8.19 -8.81
CA ALA A 80 -6.42 -7.59 -9.94
C ALA A 80 -6.76 -8.30 -11.27
N ALA A 81 -6.93 -9.63 -11.26
CA ALA A 81 -7.38 -10.37 -12.43
C ALA A 81 -8.80 -9.95 -12.84
N ALA A 82 -9.74 -9.90 -11.89
CA ALA A 82 -11.11 -9.46 -12.14
C ALA A 82 -11.16 -8.00 -12.66
N CYS A 83 -10.37 -7.09 -12.07
CA CYS A 83 -10.25 -5.71 -12.54
C CYS A 83 -9.77 -5.61 -13.99
N ALA A 84 -8.82 -6.47 -14.38
CA ALA A 84 -8.30 -6.51 -15.75
C ALA A 84 -9.32 -7.06 -16.75
N GLU A 85 -10.05 -8.12 -16.38
CA GLU A 85 -11.12 -8.71 -17.20
C GLU A 85 -12.29 -7.74 -17.40
N GLU A 86 -12.70 -7.04 -16.35
CA GLU A 86 -13.83 -6.11 -16.35
C GLU A 86 -13.48 -4.70 -16.82
N GLY A 87 -12.20 -4.40 -17.04
CA GLY A 87 -11.71 -3.08 -17.43
C GLY A 87 -12.02 -1.97 -16.40
N ARG A 88 -12.16 -2.32 -15.13
CA ARG A 88 -12.48 -1.36 -14.03
C ARG A 88 -11.62 -1.61 -12.80
N SER A 89 -11.20 -0.53 -12.15
CA SER A 89 -10.43 -0.57 -10.89
C SER A 89 -11.11 0.18 -9.74
N THR A 90 -12.38 0.57 -9.92
CA THR A 90 -13.20 1.20 -8.88
C THR A 90 -14.37 0.30 -8.53
N PHE A 91 -14.50 -0.01 -7.25
CA PHE A 91 -15.49 -0.93 -6.70
C PHE A 91 -15.81 -0.55 -5.25
N LEU A 92 -16.90 -1.11 -4.72
CA LEU A 92 -17.21 -1.01 -3.29
C LEU A 92 -16.20 -1.87 -2.51
N PHE A 93 -15.51 -1.26 -1.54
CA PHE A 93 -14.63 -1.96 -0.61
C PHE A 93 -15.31 -2.08 0.75
N VAL A 94 -15.45 -3.31 1.25
CA VAL A 94 -16.02 -3.60 2.57
C VAL A 94 -15.00 -4.39 3.36
N ALA A 95 -14.58 -3.83 4.50
CA ALA A 95 -13.71 -4.49 5.45
C ALA A 95 -14.18 -4.14 6.87
N ALA A 96 -14.23 -5.14 7.75
CA ALA A 96 -14.45 -4.97 9.17
C ALA A 96 -13.15 -5.32 9.91
N PRO A 97 -12.82 -4.64 11.02
CA PRO A 97 -11.65 -4.96 11.84
C PRO A 97 -11.83 -6.26 12.62
#